data_AF-A0A935GTZ9-F1
#
_entry.id   AF-A0A935GTZ9-F1
#
_cell.length_a   1.000
_cell.length_b   1.000
_cell.length_c   1.000
_cell.angle_alpha   90.00
_cell.angle_beta   90.00
_cell.angle_gamma   90.00
#
_symmetry.space_group_name_H-M   'P 1'
#
loop_
_entity.id
_entity.type
_entity.pdbx_description
1 polymer ?
#
loop_
_entity_poly.entity_id
_entity_poly.type
_entity_poly.pdbx_seq_one_letter_code
_entity_poly.pdbx_strand_id
1 'polypeptide(L)'
;MSETYEYPTPYMAWLVCLYFVLSKARREGLMSLEVDVDAPLGEHSMFRDFPQTLEEPYLEFATDILRMAVGGNLNSEEVAVYAEHAIAGHAAEGKANIHLLKTIWLTLWASMSGYSPHSAVEFGRQAIPVREKPKFLDLEAQCRGLDKRGYRGTGWRRVEAEINTGIDRFMDSLQDKDMP
;
A
#
# COMPACT_ATOMS: atom_id res chain seq x y z
N MET A 1 20.54 -3.78 5.67
CA MET A 1 19.92 -4.63 4.65
C MET A 1 18.44 -4.66 4.96
N SER A 2 17.61 -3.98 4.16
CA SER A 2 16.16 -4.15 4.25
C SER A 2 15.85 -5.62 3.89
N GLU A 3 15.13 -6.32 4.77
CA GLU A 3 14.64 -7.66 4.45
C GLU A 3 13.56 -7.50 3.39
N THR A 4 13.97 -7.75 2.15
CA THR A 4 13.07 -7.81 1.01
C THR A 4 12.23 -9.09 1.10
N TYR A 5 10.91 -8.97 1.06
CA TYR A 5 10.02 -10.13 1.23
C TYR A 5 9.63 -10.72 -0.13
N GLU A 6 9.84 -12.02 -0.27
CA GLU A 6 9.36 -12.80 -1.40
C GLU A 6 8.08 -13.56 -0.99
N TYR A 7 7.00 -13.32 -1.71
CA TYR A 7 5.70 -13.95 -1.49
C TYR A 7 5.48 -15.10 -2.49
N PRO A 8 4.65 -16.09 -2.13
CA PRO A 8 4.42 -17.28 -2.97
C PRO A 8 3.84 -16.97 -4.35
N THR A 9 3.10 -15.85 -4.49
CA THR A 9 2.51 -15.42 -5.75
C THR A 9 2.55 -13.89 -5.88
N PRO A 10 2.56 -13.34 -7.11
CA PRO A 10 2.39 -11.91 -7.32
C PRO A 10 1.09 -11.37 -6.72
N TYR A 11 0.01 -12.16 -6.72
CA TYR A 11 -1.24 -11.77 -6.07
C TYR A 11 -1.08 -11.54 -4.58
N MET A 12 -0.37 -12.44 -3.88
CA MET A 12 -0.12 -12.30 -2.45
C MET A 12 0.74 -11.06 -2.17
N ALA A 13 1.80 -10.84 -2.97
CA ALA A 13 2.64 -9.66 -2.85
C ALA A 13 1.81 -8.37 -3.01
N TRP A 14 0.98 -8.29 -4.05
CA TRP A 14 0.12 -7.14 -4.31
C TRP A 14 -0.93 -6.91 -3.23
N LEU A 15 -1.61 -7.96 -2.75
CA LEU A 15 -2.58 -7.81 -1.66
C LEU A 15 -1.94 -7.30 -0.37
N VAL A 16 -0.77 -7.83 -0.01
CA VAL A 16 -0.07 -7.43 1.22
C VAL A 16 0.55 -6.03 1.08
N CYS A 17 1.08 -5.69 -0.10
CA CYS A 17 1.53 -4.33 -0.42
C CYS A 17 0.39 -3.31 -0.32
N LEU A 18 -0.76 -3.60 -0.95
CA LEU A 18 -1.92 -2.71 -0.91
C LEU A 18 -2.50 -2.60 0.49
N TYR A 19 -2.51 -3.68 1.29
CA TYR A 19 -2.86 -3.58 2.72
C TYR A 19 -2.00 -2.52 3.43
N PHE A 20 -0.69 -2.55 3.19
CA PHE A 20 0.27 -1.61 3.82
C PHE A 20 0.03 -0.17 3.38
N VAL A 21 -0.09 0.06 2.07
CA VAL A 21 -0.40 1.36 1.44
C VAL A 21 -1.69 1.94 2.02
N LEU A 22 -2.77 1.16 1.98
CA LEU A 22 -4.09 1.59 2.42
C LEU A 22 -4.16 1.81 3.93
N SER A 23 -3.40 1.02 4.70
CA SER A 23 -3.28 1.22 6.14
C SER A 23 -2.53 2.52 6.48
N LYS A 24 -1.53 2.93 5.69
CA LYS A 24 -0.89 4.24 5.84
C LYS A 24 -1.87 5.35 5.51
N ALA A 25 -2.49 5.29 4.33
CA ALA A 25 -3.46 6.29 3.89
C ALA A 25 -4.61 6.48 4.90
N ARG A 26 -5.06 5.39 5.54
CA ARG A 26 -6.11 5.46 6.56
C ARG A 26 -5.65 6.10 7.87
N ARG A 27 -4.40 5.86 8.29
CA ARG A 27 -3.85 6.41 9.55
C ARG A 27 -3.37 7.85 9.39
N GLU A 28 -2.76 8.17 8.27
CA GLU A 28 -2.01 9.41 8.03
C GLU A 28 -2.69 10.34 7.01
N GLY A 29 -3.80 9.89 6.42
CA GLY A 29 -4.49 10.60 5.35
C GLY A 29 -3.94 10.24 3.97
N LEU A 30 -4.76 10.43 2.94
CA LEU A 30 -4.44 9.99 1.57
C LEU A 30 -3.22 10.71 0.98
N MET A 31 -3.05 12.00 1.29
CA MET A 31 -1.88 12.83 0.93
C MET A 31 -0.54 12.22 1.37
N SER A 32 -0.53 11.39 2.42
CA SER A 32 0.70 10.73 2.90
C SER A 32 1.34 9.80 1.85
N LEU A 33 0.61 9.45 0.79
CA LEU A 33 1.10 8.60 -0.29
C LEU A 33 1.79 9.36 -1.43
N GLU A 34 1.80 10.69 -1.44
CA GLU A 34 2.27 11.51 -2.58
C GLU A 34 3.66 11.09 -3.08
N VAL A 35 4.65 11.02 -2.19
CA VAL A 35 6.02 10.60 -2.53
C VAL A 35 6.06 9.15 -3.05
N ASP A 36 5.27 8.27 -2.45
CA ASP A 36 5.22 6.85 -2.81
C ASP A 36 4.66 6.65 -4.21
N VAL A 37 3.66 7.45 -4.61
CA VAL A 37 2.99 7.34 -5.91
C VAL A 37 3.68 8.16 -6.99
N ASP A 38 4.28 9.30 -6.68
CA ASP A 38 5.00 10.11 -7.68
C ASP A 38 6.37 9.52 -8.03
N ALA A 39 7.02 8.87 -7.06
CA ALA A 39 8.31 8.23 -7.23
C ALA A 39 8.28 6.78 -6.72
N PRO A 40 7.51 5.86 -7.34
CA PRO A 40 7.30 4.50 -6.82
C PRO A 40 8.57 3.63 -6.81
N LEU A 41 9.58 4.01 -7.60
CA LEU A 41 10.91 3.37 -7.61
C LEU A 41 11.93 4.10 -6.73
N GLY A 42 11.59 5.27 -6.19
CA GLY A 42 12.47 6.11 -5.37
C GLY A 42 12.85 5.44 -4.06
N GLU A 43 14.04 5.75 -3.53
CA GLU A 43 14.67 5.05 -2.38
C GLU A 43 13.76 4.92 -1.15
N HIS A 44 12.86 5.88 -0.95
CA HIS A 44 11.96 5.96 0.20
C HIS A 44 10.53 5.45 -0.08
N SER A 45 10.25 4.97 -1.29
CA SER A 45 8.93 4.47 -1.64
C SER A 45 8.67 3.10 -1.01
N MET A 46 7.51 2.94 -0.41
CA MET A 46 7.10 1.68 0.22
C MET A 46 6.94 0.52 -0.75
N PHE A 47 6.72 0.77 -2.05
CA PHE A 47 6.63 -0.29 -3.04
C PHE A 47 7.93 -1.11 -3.13
N ARG A 48 9.07 -0.51 -2.75
CA ARG A 48 10.38 -1.20 -2.74
C ARG A 48 10.50 -2.29 -1.67
N ASP A 49 9.66 -2.26 -0.64
CA ASP A 49 9.58 -3.33 0.35
C ASP A 49 8.93 -4.60 -0.24
N PHE A 50 8.33 -4.48 -1.44
CA PHE A 50 7.61 -5.53 -2.16
C PHE A 50 8.10 -5.64 -3.63
N PRO A 51 9.28 -6.22 -3.91
CA PRO A 51 9.86 -6.19 -5.26
C PRO A 51 8.98 -6.78 -6.36
N GLN A 52 8.18 -7.79 -6.02
CA GLN A 52 7.26 -8.43 -6.95
C GLN A 52 6.14 -7.48 -7.42
N THR A 53 5.95 -6.34 -6.76
CA THR A 53 5.00 -5.30 -7.17
C THR A 53 5.65 -4.21 -8.02
N LEU A 54 6.94 -4.32 -8.33
CA LEU A 54 7.65 -3.33 -9.15
C LEU A 54 7.56 -3.63 -10.66
N GLU A 55 6.86 -4.68 -11.04
CA GLU A 55 6.68 -5.08 -12.43
C GLU A 55 5.60 -4.25 -13.14
N GLU A 56 5.90 -3.81 -14.35
CA GLU A 56 4.92 -3.19 -15.24
C GLU A 56 4.09 -4.23 -15.98
N PRO A 57 2.80 -3.94 -16.28
CA PRO A 57 2.12 -2.65 -16.11
C PRO A 57 1.42 -2.46 -14.74
N TYR A 58 1.65 -3.35 -13.78
CA TYR A 58 0.88 -3.38 -12.54
C TYR A 58 1.21 -2.21 -11.62
N LEU A 59 2.49 -1.81 -11.56
CA LEU A 59 2.94 -0.67 -10.78
C LEU A 59 2.36 0.64 -11.32
N GLU A 60 2.49 0.89 -12.62
CA GLU A 60 1.88 2.04 -13.29
C GLU A 60 0.37 2.07 -13.06
N PHE A 61 -0.32 0.96 -13.27
CA PHE A 61 -1.78 0.86 -13.06
C PHE A 61 -2.20 1.20 -11.62
N ALA A 62 -1.52 0.63 -10.61
CA ALA A 62 -1.82 0.90 -9.21
C ALA A 62 -1.52 2.36 -8.83
N THR A 63 -0.39 2.89 -9.30
CA THR A 63 0.06 4.25 -8.97
C THR A 63 -0.79 5.31 -9.65
N ASP A 64 -1.26 5.10 -10.87
CA ASP A 64 -2.19 6.01 -11.55
C ASP A 64 -3.52 6.14 -10.78
N ILE A 65 -4.09 5.01 -10.34
CA ILE A 65 -5.31 5.01 -9.53
C ILE A 65 -5.08 5.75 -8.21
N LEU A 66 -3.95 5.49 -7.54
CA LEU A 66 -3.62 6.16 -6.29
C LEU A 66 -3.33 7.65 -6.48
N ARG A 67 -2.65 8.07 -7.56
CA ARG A 67 -2.42 9.49 -7.89
C ARG A 67 -3.73 10.23 -8.12
N MET A 68 -4.68 9.62 -8.84
CA MET A 68 -6.02 10.16 -9.03
C MET A 68 -6.75 10.34 -7.70
N ALA A 69 -6.64 9.35 -6.81
CA ALA A 69 -7.24 9.41 -5.48
C ALA A 69 -6.57 10.51 -4.61
N VAL A 70 -5.23 10.58 -4.59
CA VAL A 70 -4.46 11.60 -3.88
C VAL A 70 -4.82 12.99 -4.40
N GLY A 71 -4.82 13.22 -5.71
CA GLY A 71 -5.13 14.53 -6.30
C GLY A 71 -6.54 15.06 -6.01
N GLY A 72 -7.45 14.26 -5.42
CA GLY A 72 -8.76 14.70 -4.93
C GLY A 72 -9.74 15.13 -6.01
N ASN A 73 -9.43 14.85 -7.28
CA ASN A 73 -10.08 15.47 -8.43
C ASN A 73 -11.08 14.56 -9.16
N LEU A 74 -11.31 13.33 -8.67
CA LEU A 74 -12.21 12.36 -9.31
C LEU A 74 -13.11 11.66 -8.29
N ASN A 75 -14.35 11.40 -8.69
CA ASN A 75 -15.26 10.55 -7.94
C ASN A 75 -14.97 9.06 -8.23
N SER A 76 -15.47 8.14 -7.40
CA SER A 76 -15.19 6.70 -7.53
C SER A 76 -15.67 6.08 -8.85
N GLU A 77 -16.66 6.68 -9.51
CA GLU A 77 -17.20 6.19 -10.78
C GLU A 77 -16.26 6.51 -11.95
N GLU A 78 -15.69 7.71 -11.97
CA GLU A 78 -14.71 8.10 -13.00
C GLU A 78 -13.45 7.23 -12.94
N VAL A 79 -12.97 6.92 -11.74
CA VAL A 79 -11.84 6.01 -11.55
C VAL A 79 -12.18 4.59 -12.02
N ALA A 80 -13.42 4.14 -11.84
CA ALA A 80 -13.87 2.84 -12.34
C ALA A 80 -13.85 2.77 -13.87
N VAL A 81 -14.31 3.82 -14.55
CA VAL A 81 -14.25 3.91 -16.02
C VAL A 81 -12.81 3.83 -16.51
N TYR A 82 -11.88 4.57 -15.88
CA TYR A 82 -10.46 4.47 -16.19
C TYR A 82 -9.93 3.03 -16.01
N ALA A 83 -10.21 2.41 -14.85
CA ALA A 83 -9.70 1.09 -14.53
C ALA A 83 -10.20 0.02 -15.50
N GLU A 84 -11.49 0.05 -15.85
CA GLU A 84 -12.08 -0.86 -16.83
C GLU A 84 -11.44 -0.70 -18.21
N HIS A 85 -11.23 0.55 -18.64
CA HIS A 85 -10.60 0.84 -19.92
C HIS A 85 -9.14 0.34 -19.99
N ALA A 86 -8.35 0.62 -18.96
CA ALA A 86 -6.96 0.17 -18.87
C ALA A 86 -6.86 -1.37 -18.85
N ILE A 87 -7.71 -2.04 -18.06
CA ILE A 87 -7.79 -3.51 -18.01
C ILE A 87 -8.14 -4.08 -19.40
N ALA A 88 -9.12 -3.49 -20.10
CA ALA A 88 -9.51 -3.93 -21.43
C ALA A 88 -8.40 -3.74 -22.47
N GLY A 89 -7.67 -2.62 -22.40
CA GLY A 89 -6.50 -2.37 -23.24
C GLY A 89 -5.42 -3.43 -23.08
N HIS A 90 -5.00 -3.70 -21.84
CA HIS A 90 -4.02 -4.76 -21.58
C HIS A 90 -4.50 -6.16 -21.97
N ALA A 91 -5.81 -6.43 -21.85
CA ALA A 91 -6.40 -7.70 -22.29
C ALA A 91 -6.33 -7.87 -23.81
N ALA A 92 -6.64 -6.82 -24.57
CA ALA A 92 -6.56 -6.84 -26.02
C ALA A 92 -5.12 -7.03 -26.53
N GLU A 93 -4.14 -6.48 -25.81
CA GLU A 93 -2.73 -6.60 -26.16
C GLU A 93 -2.07 -7.90 -25.68
N GLY A 94 -2.69 -8.62 -24.73
CA GLY A 94 -2.15 -9.86 -24.17
C GLY A 94 -0.86 -9.68 -23.35
N LYS A 95 -0.57 -8.45 -22.91
CA LYS A 95 0.70 -8.10 -22.23
C LYS A 95 0.67 -8.24 -20.71
N ALA A 96 -0.50 -8.48 -20.11
CA ALA A 96 -0.65 -8.52 -18.65
C ALA A 96 -1.59 -9.63 -18.18
N ASN A 97 -1.39 -10.05 -16.92
CA ASN A 97 -2.32 -10.90 -16.21
C ASN A 97 -3.54 -10.09 -15.77
N ILE A 98 -4.67 -10.34 -16.44
CA ILE A 98 -5.93 -9.63 -16.21
C ILE A 98 -6.50 -9.87 -14.81
N HIS A 99 -6.27 -11.06 -14.23
CA HIS A 99 -6.71 -11.31 -12.86
C HIS A 99 -5.91 -10.50 -11.85
N LEU A 100 -4.62 -10.25 -12.11
CA LEU A 100 -3.79 -9.45 -11.22
C LEU A 100 -4.20 -7.98 -11.26
N LEU A 101 -4.42 -7.42 -12.45
CA LEU A 101 -4.97 -6.05 -12.59
C LEU A 101 -6.33 -5.92 -11.89
N LYS A 102 -7.23 -6.90 -12.06
CA LYS A 102 -8.53 -6.92 -11.35
C LYS A 102 -8.37 -7.03 -9.83
N THR A 103 -7.38 -7.78 -9.35
CA THR A 103 -7.08 -7.91 -7.92
C THR A 103 -6.67 -6.56 -7.32
N ILE A 104 -5.76 -5.85 -8.01
CA ILE A 104 -5.31 -4.50 -7.63
C ILE A 104 -6.50 -3.54 -7.63
N TRP A 105 -7.23 -3.49 -8.75
CA TRP A 105 -8.38 -2.60 -8.92
C TRP A 105 -9.43 -2.79 -7.82
N LEU A 106 -9.92 -4.02 -7.61
CA LEU A 106 -10.97 -4.28 -6.64
C LEU A 106 -10.56 -3.96 -5.21
N THR A 107 -9.26 -4.13 -4.89
CA THR A 107 -8.70 -3.72 -3.60
C THR A 107 -8.76 -2.19 -3.43
N LEU A 108 -8.26 -1.44 -4.42
CA LEU A 108 -8.24 0.01 -4.39
C LEU A 108 -9.67 0.60 -4.38
N TRP A 109 -10.54 0.10 -5.25
CA TRP A 109 -11.94 0.48 -5.32
C TRP A 109 -12.69 0.28 -4.01
N ALA A 110 -12.50 -0.87 -3.35
CA ALA A 110 -13.12 -1.11 -2.06
C ALA A 110 -12.66 -0.09 -1.01
N SER A 111 -11.37 0.25 -0.99
CA SER A 111 -10.87 1.28 -0.08
C SER A 111 -11.45 2.67 -0.37
N MET A 112 -11.52 3.07 -1.64
CA MET A 112 -12.16 4.33 -2.06
C MET A 112 -13.66 4.38 -1.71
N SER A 113 -14.31 3.22 -1.69
CA SER A 113 -15.70 3.05 -1.25
C SER A 113 -15.86 3.04 0.28
N GLY A 114 -14.78 3.24 1.04
CA GLY A 114 -14.79 3.35 2.51
C GLY A 114 -14.50 2.07 3.28
N TYR A 115 -14.38 0.91 2.61
CA TYR A 115 -14.08 -0.35 3.28
C TYR A 115 -12.69 -0.35 3.93
N SER A 116 -12.54 -1.10 5.04
CA SER A 116 -11.26 -1.21 5.75
C SER A 116 -10.15 -1.83 4.92
N PRO A 117 -8.86 -1.57 5.20
CA PRO A 117 -7.76 -2.22 4.49
C PRO A 117 -7.88 -3.75 4.47
N HIS A 118 -8.28 -4.35 5.59
CA HIS A 118 -8.57 -5.79 5.66
C HIS A 118 -9.72 -6.22 4.76
N SER A 119 -10.83 -5.48 4.77
CA SER A 119 -11.96 -5.76 3.90
C SER A 119 -11.60 -5.58 2.41
N ALA A 120 -10.84 -4.52 2.10
CA ALA A 120 -10.41 -4.18 0.75
C ALA A 120 -9.57 -5.29 0.12
N VAL A 121 -8.59 -5.83 0.85
CA VAL A 121 -7.79 -6.95 0.32
C VAL A 121 -8.60 -8.23 0.15
N GLU A 122 -9.68 -8.41 0.91
CA GLU A 122 -10.61 -9.54 0.70
C GLU A 122 -11.42 -9.39 -0.60
N PHE A 123 -11.79 -8.16 -0.99
CA PHE A 123 -12.38 -7.90 -2.32
C PHE A 123 -11.40 -8.27 -3.43
N GLY A 124 -10.14 -7.81 -3.34
CA GLY A 124 -9.10 -8.20 -4.28
C GLY A 124 -8.91 -9.71 -4.36
N ARG A 125 -8.88 -10.39 -3.22
CA ARG A 125 -8.73 -11.86 -3.14
C ARG A 125 -9.81 -12.61 -3.91
N GLN A 126 -11.01 -12.04 -4.06
CA GLN A 126 -12.06 -12.68 -4.85
C GLN A 126 -11.77 -12.75 -6.35
N ALA A 127 -10.98 -11.81 -6.88
CA ALA A 127 -10.63 -11.74 -8.30
C ALA A 127 -9.62 -12.81 -8.74
N ILE A 128 -8.93 -13.43 -7.78
CA ILE A 128 -7.82 -14.37 -8.03
C ILE A 128 -8.38 -15.73 -8.48
N PRO A 129 -7.79 -16.38 -9.51
CA PRO A 129 -8.13 -17.74 -9.90
C PRO A 129 -7.99 -18.73 -8.73
N VAL A 130 -8.89 -19.70 -8.64
CA VAL A 130 -8.98 -20.64 -7.50
C VAL A 130 -7.65 -21.32 -7.17
N ARG A 131 -6.85 -21.66 -8.18
CA ARG A 131 -5.55 -22.34 -8.01
C ARG A 131 -4.48 -21.47 -7.33
N GLU A 132 -4.55 -20.16 -7.50
CA GLU A 132 -3.56 -19.20 -7.01
C GLU A 132 -4.10 -18.35 -5.85
N LYS A 133 -5.39 -18.52 -5.53
CA LYS A 133 -6.09 -17.76 -4.50
C LYS A 133 -5.52 -18.13 -3.12
N PRO A 134 -4.90 -17.19 -2.40
CA PRO A 134 -4.45 -17.45 -1.05
C PRO A 134 -5.64 -17.76 -0.16
N LYS A 135 -5.42 -18.62 0.83
CA LYS A 135 -6.44 -18.87 1.86
C LYS A 135 -6.61 -17.61 2.70
N PHE A 136 -7.82 -17.39 3.19
CA PHE A 136 -8.15 -16.27 4.05
C PHE A 136 -7.16 -16.12 5.22
N LEU A 137 -6.93 -17.22 5.97
CA LEU A 137 -6.05 -17.22 7.14
C LEU A 137 -4.59 -16.89 6.79
N ASP A 138 -4.11 -17.34 5.63
CA ASP A 138 -2.74 -17.08 5.20
C ASP A 138 -2.55 -15.60 4.86
N LEU A 139 -3.53 -15.00 4.15
CA LEU A 139 -3.52 -13.57 3.84
C LEU A 139 -3.64 -12.72 5.11
N GLU A 140 -4.60 -13.05 5.97
CA GLU A 140 -4.81 -12.33 7.23
C GLU A 140 -3.56 -12.35 8.10
N ALA A 141 -2.90 -13.50 8.23
CA ALA A 141 -1.67 -13.63 9.00
C ALA A 141 -0.55 -12.74 8.46
N GLN A 142 -0.45 -12.60 7.14
CA GLN A 142 0.59 -11.79 6.49
C GLN A 142 0.32 -10.30 6.66
N CYS A 143 -0.94 -9.86 6.52
CA CYS A 143 -1.36 -8.49 6.81
C CYS A 143 -1.13 -8.12 8.29
N ARG A 144 -1.61 -8.96 9.23
CA ARG A 144 -1.38 -8.73 10.68
C ARG A 144 0.10 -8.77 11.06
N GLY A 145 0.88 -9.60 10.36
CA GLY A 145 2.33 -9.66 10.52
C GLY A 145 2.99 -8.32 10.19
N LEU A 146 2.49 -7.58 9.20
CA LEU A 146 3.00 -6.23 8.91
C LEU A 146 2.71 -5.24 10.04
N ASP A 147 1.50 -5.26 10.60
CA ASP A 147 1.14 -4.35 11.71
C ASP A 147 2.09 -4.50 12.91
N LYS A 148 2.45 -5.75 13.23
CA LYS A 148 3.37 -6.07 14.34
C LYS A 148 4.82 -5.75 14.01
N ARG A 149 5.23 -5.83 12.74
CA ARG A 149 6.59 -5.53 12.30
C ARG A 149 6.90 -4.03 12.40
N GLY A 150 5.86 -3.20 12.38
CA GLY A 150 5.96 -1.75 12.20
C GLY A 150 6.42 -1.44 10.78
N TYR A 151 6.23 -0.20 10.33
CA TYR A 151 6.68 0.33 9.04
C TYR A 151 8.23 0.38 8.96
N ARG A 152 8.89 -0.77 9.05
CA ARG A 152 10.35 -0.92 8.97
C ARG A 152 10.76 -0.97 7.51
N GLY A 153 10.97 0.22 6.96
CA GLY A 153 11.38 0.48 5.58
C GLY A 153 11.26 1.96 5.24
N THR A 154 10.29 2.65 5.83
CA THR A 154 9.94 4.06 5.53
C THR A 154 10.69 5.10 6.37
N GLY A 155 11.79 4.75 7.05
CA GLY A 155 12.48 5.67 7.98
C GLY A 155 11.70 6.00 9.26
N TRP A 156 10.49 5.47 9.46
CA TRP A 156 9.61 5.82 10.58
C TRP A 156 10.21 5.52 11.95
N ARG A 157 10.87 4.38 12.17
CA ARG A 157 11.53 4.13 13.47
C ARG A 157 12.67 5.09 13.77
N ARG A 158 13.28 5.68 12.74
CA ARG A 158 14.32 6.71 12.90
C ARG A 158 13.67 8.05 13.24
N VAL A 159 12.60 8.42 12.55
CA VAL A 159 11.79 9.62 12.86
C VAL A 159 11.15 9.53 14.24
N GLU A 160 10.56 8.39 14.58
CA GLU A 160 9.99 8.10 15.91
C GLU A 160 11.06 8.11 17.00
N ALA A 161 12.24 7.53 16.75
CA ALA A 161 13.36 7.63 17.68
C ALA A 161 13.87 9.07 17.82
N GLU A 162 13.97 9.84 16.73
CA GLU A 162 14.38 11.25 16.74
C GLU A 162 13.35 12.13 17.45
N ILE A 163 12.06 11.88 17.23
CA ILE A 163 10.93 12.53 17.91
C ILE A 163 10.95 12.17 19.40
N ASN A 164 11.03 10.89 19.76
CA ASN A 164 11.06 10.46 21.16
C ASN A 164 12.30 11.01 21.88
N THR A 165 13.47 10.97 21.23
CA THR A 165 14.69 11.58 21.79
C THR A 165 14.57 13.11 21.89
N GLY A 166 13.81 13.75 21.00
CA GLY A 166 13.50 15.18 21.06
C GLY A 166 12.53 15.52 22.19
N ILE A 167 11.50 14.70 22.39
CA ILE A 167 10.54 14.78 23.49
C ILE A 167 11.25 14.56 24.81
N ASP A 168 12.08 13.53 24.95
CA ASP A 168 12.84 13.25 26.17
C ASP A 168 13.76 14.44 26.52
N ARG A 169 14.52 14.95 25.55
CA ARG A 169 15.34 16.17 25.73
C ARG A 169 14.53 17.39 26.15
N PHE A 170 13.34 17.55 25.59
CA PHE A 170 12.44 18.64 25.95
C PHE A 170 11.90 18.46 27.38
N MET A 171 11.46 17.27 27.74
CA MET A 171 10.96 16.95 29.08
C MET A 171 12.06 17.10 30.15
N ASP A 172 13.29 16.66 29.87
CA ASP A 172 14.46 16.88 30.73
C ASP A 172 14.73 18.38 30.92
N SER A 173 14.60 19.19 29.86
CA SER A 173 14.78 20.65 29.93
C SER A 173 13.71 21.38 30.75
N LEU A 174 12.54 20.76 30.94
CA LEU A 174 11.49 21.26 31.80
C LEU A 174 11.72 20.89 33.27
N GLN A 175 12.36 19.75 33.53
CA GLN A 175 12.71 19.32 34.89
C GLN A 175 13.86 20.16 35.49
N ASP A 176 14.78 20.64 34.66
CA ASP A 176 15.88 21.53 35.08
C ASP A 176 15.44 22.97 35.43
N LYS A 177 14.17 23.35 35.18
CA LYS A 177 13.65 24.69 35.50
C LYS A 177 12.97 24.80 36.86
N ASP A 178 12.87 23.71 37.61
CA ASP A 178 12.39 23.70 38.99
C ASP A 178 13.54 23.34 39.96
N MET A 179 14.48 24.27 40.14
CA MET A 179 15.12 24.44 41.45
C MET A 179 15.51 25.91 41.69
N PRO A 180 15.42 26.37 42.95
CA PRO A 180 15.29 27.78 43.36
C PRO A 180 16.52 28.66 43.12
#